data_AF-D2Z496-F1
#
_entry.id   AF-D2Z496-F1
#
_cell.length_a   1.000
_cell.length_b   1.000
_cell.length_c   1.000
_cell.angle_alpha   90.00
_cell.angle_beta   90.00
_cell.angle_gamma   90.00
#
_symmetry.space_group_name_H-M   'P 1'
#
loop_
_entity.id
_entity.type
_entity.pdbx_description
1 polymer ?
#
loop_
_entity_poly.entity_id
_entity_poly.type
_entity_poly.pdbx_seq_one_letter_code
_entity_poly.pdbx_strand_id
1 'polypeptide(L)'
;MKIKDRRLSSIAGLVALVAEQLPDGIKRLEGGAPEPDWVTFIEALEGTPENVHVQRSGGSTEAERRVFTMDKVEEVLSSCGGWEEILEAIRWYRRVSPLDWRIYTSYIRVRSFPRSSLSIGMTVAALCERLGVDRKTVIARRKLVPEAIATVVIDPDIRGMAELEGGRVWLVLRTDE
;
A
#
# COMPACT_ATOMS: atom_id res chain seq x y z
N MET A 1 1.90 17.35 15.65
CA MET A 1 1.01 16.76 14.63
C MET A 1 1.70 16.52 13.28
N LYS A 2 2.34 17.51 12.63
CA LYS A 2 2.90 17.39 11.26
C LYS A 2 3.84 16.20 10.95
N ILE A 3 4.56 15.65 11.93
CA ILE A 3 5.52 14.54 11.71
C ILE A 3 4.80 13.18 11.62
N LYS A 4 3.73 12.98 12.41
CA LYS A 4 2.94 11.75 12.41
C LYS A 4 2.24 11.58 11.06
N ASP A 5 1.69 12.68 10.53
CA ASP A 5 1.01 12.71 9.22
C ASP A 5 1.94 12.39 8.05
N ARG A 6 3.18 12.90 8.09
CA ARG A 6 4.18 12.62 7.06
C ARG A 6 4.61 11.16 7.06
N ARG A 7 4.89 10.58 8.23
CA ARG A 7 5.24 9.15 8.34
C ARG A 7 4.11 8.24 7.87
N LEU A 8 2.87 8.54 8.26
CA LEU A 8 1.69 7.78 7.85
C LEU A 8 1.54 7.81 6.33
N SER A 9 1.63 9.00 5.73
CA SER A 9 1.54 9.17 4.28
C SER A 9 2.64 8.42 3.54
N SER A 10 3.87 8.43 4.07
CA SER A 10 5.01 7.72 3.47
C SER A 10 4.84 6.20 3.49
N ILE A 11 4.45 5.62 4.63
CA ILE A 11 4.25 4.17 4.76
C ILE A 11 3.03 3.72 3.93
N ALA A 12 1.92 4.46 4.00
CA ALA A 12 0.73 4.19 3.19
C ALA A 12 1.05 4.26 1.68
N GLY A 13 1.83 5.27 1.29
CA GLY A 13 2.35 5.42 -0.06
C GLY A 13 3.20 4.23 -0.50
N LEU A 14 4.12 3.76 0.35
CA LEU A 14 4.96 2.59 0.07
C LEU A 14 4.13 1.32 -0.13
N VAL A 15 3.17 1.04 0.76
CA VAL A 15 2.25 -0.11 0.65
C VAL A 15 1.46 -0.05 -0.66
N ALA A 16 0.88 1.11 -0.98
CA ALA A 16 0.12 1.30 -2.21
C ALA A 16 1.01 1.15 -3.46
N LEU A 17 2.24 1.68 -3.42
CA LEU A 17 3.18 1.61 -4.52
C LEU A 17 3.57 0.16 -4.82
N VAL A 18 3.93 -0.61 -3.80
CA VAL A 18 4.23 -2.05 -3.92
C VAL A 18 3.01 -2.78 -4.50
N ALA A 19 1.82 -2.54 -3.96
CA ALA A 19 0.61 -3.22 -4.41
C ALA A 19 0.30 -2.94 -5.88
N GLU A 20 0.36 -1.68 -6.30
CA GLU A 20 -0.11 -1.24 -7.62
C GLU A 20 0.91 -1.50 -8.73
N GLN A 21 2.20 -1.36 -8.44
CA GLN A 21 3.23 -1.28 -9.48
C GLN A 21 4.10 -2.53 -9.61
N LEU A 22 4.17 -3.40 -8.59
CA LEU A 22 4.86 -4.68 -8.74
C LEU A 22 3.91 -5.75 -9.30
N PRO A 23 4.31 -6.52 -10.33
CA PRO A 23 3.51 -7.63 -10.85
C PRO A 23 3.11 -8.65 -9.79
N ASP A 24 3.97 -8.86 -8.78
CA ASP A 24 3.75 -9.74 -7.62
C ASP A 24 3.53 -8.96 -6.32
N GLY A 25 3.17 -7.68 -6.40
CA GLY A 25 3.06 -6.76 -5.25
C GLY A 25 2.16 -7.27 -4.13
N ILE A 26 0.96 -7.75 -4.47
CA ILE A 26 0.06 -8.36 -3.47
C ILE A 26 0.69 -9.61 -2.84
N LYS A 27 1.39 -10.44 -3.63
CA LYS A 27 2.04 -11.65 -3.11
C LYS A 27 3.17 -11.31 -2.14
N ARG A 28 3.96 -10.26 -2.41
CA ARG A 28 4.99 -9.73 -1.51
C ARG A 28 4.39 -9.18 -0.22
N LEU A 29 3.35 -8.35 -0.34
CA LEU A 29 2.63 -7.79 0.81
C LEU A 29 1.96 -8.87 1.68
N GLU A 30 1.62 -10.01 1.10
CA GLU A 30 1.09 -11.17 1.85
C GLU A 30 2.20 -12.05 2.47
N GLY A 31 3.49 -11.69 2.29
CA GLY A 31 4.64 -12.45 2.76
C GLY A 31 4.93 -13.72 1.93
N GLY A 32 4.29 -13.88 0.78
CA GLY A 32 4.48 -15.02 -0.11
C GLY A 32 5.66 -14.88 -1.09
N ALA A 33 6.37 -13.75 -1.05
CA ALA A 33 7.55 -13.43 -1.83
C ALA A 33 8.47 -12.51 -1.02
N PRO A 34 9.78 -12.48 -1.29
CA PRO A 34 10.74 -11.69 -0.51
C PRO A 34 10.46 -10.18 -0.60
N GLU A 35 11.14 -9.40 0.23
CA GLU A 35 11.19 -7.94 0.10
C GLU A 35 11.53 -7.55 -1.35
N PRO A 36 10.88 -6.52 -1.92
CA PRO A 36 11.28 -6.00 -3.21
C PRO A 36 12.75 -5.62 -3.24
N ASP A 37 13.43 -5.90 -4.34
CA ASP A 37 14.65 -5.17 -4.65
C ASP A 37 14.24 -3.74 -5.03
N TRP A 38 14.36 -2.83 -4.06
CA TRP A 38 13.93 -1.44 -4.20
C TRP A 38 14.68 -0.72 -5.32
N VAL A 39 15.92 -1.11 -5.61
CA VAL A 39 16.71 -0.54 -6.71
C VAL A 39 16.07 -0.91 -8.04
N THR A 40 15.95 -2.21 -8.31
CA THR A 40 15.34 -2.73 -9.54
C THR A 40 13.89 -2.25 -9.70
N PHE A 41 13.16 -2.13 -8.60
CA PHE A 41 11.78 -1.65 -8.61
C PHE A 41 11.67 -0.18 -9.00
N ILE A 42 12.47 0.70 -8.39
CA ILE A 42 12.48 2.13 -8.73
C ILE A 42 12.89 2.34 -10.19
N GLU A 43 13.88 1.58 -10.68
CA GLU A 43 14.30 1.64 -12.08
C GLU A 43 13.16 1.26 -13.05
N ALA A 44 12.37 0.24 -12.71
CA ALA A 44 11.21 -0.14 -13.51
C ALA A 44 10.10 0.94 -13.50
N LEU A 45 9.96 1.69 -12.40
CA LEU A 45 8.99 2.78 -12.29
C LEU A 45 9.38 4.02 -13.11
N GLU A 46 10.66 4.41 -13.10
CA GLU A 46 11.15 5.59 -13.82
C GLU A 46 11.14 5.41 -15.35
N GLY A 47 11.19 4.16 -15.84
CA GLY A 47 10.93 3.84 -17.25
C GLY A 47 9.46 4.01 -17.68
N THR A 48 8.55 4.32 -16.74
CA THR A 48 7.11 4.48 -16.99
C THR A 48 6.72 5.97 -16.88
N PRO A 49 6.44 6.68 -17.98
CA PRO A 49 6.59 8.14 -18.06
C PRO A 49 5.55 9.01 -17.32
N GLU A 50 4.68 8.52 -16.43
CA GLU A 50 3.52 9.32 -15.98
C GLU A 50 3.27 9.54 -14.48
N ASN A 51 3.89 8.85 -13.50
CA ASN A 51 3.30 8.89 -12.14
C ASN A 51 4.18 9.23 -10.93
N VAL A 52 5.44 9.65 -11.09
CA VAL A 52 6.23 10.11 -9.94
C VAL A 52 6.49 11.62 -10.05
N HIS A 53 5.59 12.43 -9.51
CA HIS A 53 5.82 13.85 -9.26
C HIS A 53 6.81 14.01 -8.09
N VAL A 54 8.08 13.72 -8.31
CA VAL A 54 9.17 14.25 -7.47
C VAL A 54 9.40 15.68 -7.94
N GLN A 55 9.26 16.67 -7.03
CA GLN A 55 9.61 18.06 -7.33
C GLN A 55 11.01 18.12 -7.95
N ARG A 56 11.06 18.56 -9.21
CA ARG A 56 12.28 18.77 -9.98
C ARG A 56 13.10 19.87 -9.31
N SER A 57 14.12 19.51 -8.54
CA SER A 57 15.22 20.42 -8.27
C SER A 57 16.18 20.34 -9.45
N GLY A 58 16.40 21.47 -10.14
CA GLY A 58 17.29 21.53 -11.29
C GLY A 58 18.74 21.26 -10.87
N GLY A 59 19.36 20.23 -11.47
CA GLY A 59 20.80 19.99 -11.36
C GLY A 59 21.22 18.55 -11.08
N SER A 60 20.37 17.71 -10.50
CA SER A 60 20.77 16.35 -10.11
C SER A 60 20.80 15.38 -11.29
N THR A 61 21.89 14.62 -11.40
CA THR A 61 22.04 13.52 -12.35
C THR A 61 21.03 12.40 -12.06
N GLU A 62 20.73 11.56 -13.05
CA GLU A 62 19.80 10.44 -12.88
C GLU A 62 20.24 9.49 -11.76
N ALA A 63 21.55 9.24 -11.64
CA ALA A 63 22.13 8.45 -10.55
C ALA A 63 21.91 9.08 -9.16
N GLU A 64 22.05 10.39 -9.01
CA GLU A 64 21.79 11.09 -7.74
C GLU A 64 20.31 11.03 -7.34
N ARG A 65 19.39 11.06 -8.30
CA ARG A 65 17.95 10.89 -8.04
C ARG A 65 17.59 9.49 -7.58
N ARG A 66 18.26 8.47 -8.13
CA ARG A 66 18.11 7.07 -7.74
C ARG A 66 18.54 6.85 -6.30
N VAL A 67 19.74 7.31 -5.95
CA VAL A 67 20.27 7.25 -4.57
C VAL A 67 19.30 7.97 -3.63
N PHE A 68 18.84 9.17 -3.96
CA PHE A 68 17.91 9.91 -3.11
C PHE A 68 16.53 9.24 -2.94
N THR A 69 16.05 8.49 -3.94
CA THR A 69 14.77 7.78 -3.86
C THR A 69 14.93 6.48 -3.07
N MET A 70 16.05 5.79 -3.22
CA MET A 70 16.43 4.63 -2.40
C MET A 70 16.60 5.03 -0.94
N ASP A 71 17.37 6.09 -0.66
CA ASP A 71 17.57 6.64 0.68
C ASP A 71 16.22 6.96 1.35
N LYS A 72 15.24 7.45 0.59
CA LYS A 72 13.88 7.69 1.09
C LYS A 72 13.12 6.41 1.41
N VAL A 73 13.22 5.36 0.58
CA VAL A 73 12.57 4.08 0.87
C VAL A 73 13.19 3.46 2.10
N GLU A 74 14.52 3.45 2.19
CA GLU A 74 15.26 2.96 3.36
C GLU A 74 14.96 3.79 4.61
N GLU A 75 14.85 5.13 4.50
CA GLU A 75 14.45 6.00 5.61
C GLU A 75 13.04 5.63 6.12
N VAL A 76 12.09 5.40 5.20
CA VAL A 76 10.73 4.99 5.56
C VAL A 76 10.73 3.63 6.25
N LEU A 77 11.39 2.63 5.67
CA LEU A 77 11.48 1.28 6.24
C LEU A 77 12.18 1.29 7.60
N SER A 78 13.33 1.95 7.71
CA SER A 78 14.07 2.06 8.97
C SER A 78 13.26 2.75 10.04
N SER A 79 12.41 3.73 9.67
CA SER A 79 11.55 4.44 10.62
C SER A 79 10.43 3.59 11.21
N CYS A 80 10.13 2.45 10.60
CA CYS A 80 9.06 1.56 11.04
C CYS A 80 9.53 0.13 11.35
N GLY A 81 10.81 -0.09 11.63
CA GLY A 81 11.32 -1.42 11.99
C GLY A 81 11.54 -2.36 10.79
N GLY A 82 11.45 -1.85 9.57
CA GLY A 82 11.75 -2.56 8.33
C GLY A 82 10.54 -3.19 7.66
N TRP A 83 10.82 -4.00 6.63
CA TRP A 83 9.81 -4.65 5.81
C TRP A 83 8.95 -5.66 6.59
N GLU A 84 9.54 -6.41 7.53
CA GLU A 84 8.79 -7.41 8.30
C GLU A 84 7.69 -6.77 9.16
N GLU A 85 7.92 -5.58 9.71
CA GLU A 85 6.89 -4.87 10.50
C GLU A 85 5.67 -4.50 9.64
N ILE A 86 5.91 -4.11 8.38
CA ILE A 86 4.85 -3.88 7.40
C ILE A 86 4.09 -5.18 7.13
N LEU A 87 4.79 -6.30 6.95
CA LEU A 87 4.15 -7.60 6.73
C LEU A 87 3.32 -8.04 7.92
N GLU A 88 3.82 -7.84 9.15
CA GLU A 88 3.06 -8.14 10.37
C GLU A 88 1.78 -7.30 10.47
N ALA A 89 1.87 -6.00 10.22
CA ALA A 89 0.71 -5.12 10.19
C ALA A 89 -0.32 -5.54 9.13
N ILE A 90 0.13 -5.99 7.96
CA ILE A 90 -0.74 -6.53 6.91
C ILE A 90 -1.39 -7.84 7.36
N ARG A 91 -0.64 -8.78 7.92
CA ARG A 91 -1.18 -10.06 8.44
C ARG A 91 -2.24 -9.81 9.50
N TRP A 92 -2.00 -8.85 10.40
CA TRP A 92 -2.97 -8.43 11.40
C TRP A 92 -4.20 -7.79 10.74
N TYR A 93 -4.01 -6.82 9.85
CA TYR A 93 -5.11 -6.12 9.16
C TYR A 93 -6.02 -7.08 8.40
N ARG A 94 -5.43 -8.09 7.74
CA ARG A 94 -6.15 -9.16 7.04
C ARG A 94 -7.04 -9.98 7.96
N ARG A 95 -6.62 -10.20 9.20
CA ARG A 95 -7.36 -10.95 10.20
C ARG A 95 -8.56 -10.17 10.73
N VAL A 96 -8.37 -8.87 11.01
CA VAL A 96 -9.41 -8.01 11.60
C VAL A 96 -10.37 -7.42 10.56
N SER A 97 -9.89 -7.16 9.34
CA SER A 97 -10.65 -6.52 8.26
C SER A 97 -10.54 -7.32 6.94
N PRO A 98 -10.93 -8.60 6.91
CA PRO A 98 -10.74 -9.48 5.74
C PRO A 98 -11.52 -9.02 4.52
N LEU A 99 -12.70 -8.41 4.70
CA LEU A 99 -13.52 -7.90 3.60
C LEU A 99 -12.84 -6.71 2.91
N ASP A 100 -12.34 -5.76 3.68
CA ASP A 100 -11.68 -4.56 3.14
C ASP A 100 -10.38 -4.94 2.43
N TRP A 101 -9.60 -5.89 2.99
CA TRP A 101 -8.45 -6.47 2.31
C TRP A 101 -8.83 -7.15 1.00
N ARG A 102 -9.92 -7.92 0.97
CA ARG A 102 -10.41 -8.60 -0.23
C ARG A 102 -10.84 -7.61 -1.32
N ILE A 103 -11.53 -6.53 -0.94
CA ILE A 103 -11.92 -5.46 -1.86
C ILE A 103 -10.66 -4.80 -2.45
N TYR A 104 -9.72 -4.42 -1.58
CA TYR A 104 -8.46 -3.79 -1.98
C TYR A 104 -7.67 -4.66 -2.95
N THR A 105 -7.31 -5.87 -2.56
CA THR A 105 -6.50 -6.79 -3.39
C THR A 105 -7.18 -7.15 -4.71
N SER A 106 -8.51 -7.33 -4.70
CA SER A 106 -9.25 -7.60 -5.94
C SER A 106 -9.23 -6.40 -6.89
N TYR A 107 -9.34 -5.18 -6.36
CA TYR A 107 -9.23 -3.96 -7.16
C TYR A 107 -7.84 -3.81 -7.78
N ILE A 108 -6.79 -4.06 -6.99
CA ILE A 108 -5.40 -4.00 -7.46
C ILE A 108 -5.18 -5.00 -8.60
N ARG A 109 -5.61 -6.25 -8.44
CA ARG A 109 -5.50 -7.27 -9.50
C ARG A 109 -6.22 -6.89 -10.79
N VAL A 110 -7.37 -6.20 -10.71
CA VAL A 110 -8.07 -5.69 -11.89
C VAL A 110 -7.28 -4.58 -12.59
N ARG A 111 -6.52 -3.75 -11.85
CA ARG A 111 -5.72 -2.66 -12.42
C ARG A 111 -4.35 -3.06 -12.92
N SER A 112 -3.64 -3.96 -12.22
CA SER A 112 -2.28 -4.37 -12.56
C SER A 112 -2.21 -5.27 -13.80
N PHE A 113 -3.35 -5.78 -14.29
CA PHE A 113 -3.45 -6.50 -15.57
C PHE A 113 -4.29 -5.73 -16.60
N PRO A 114 -3.80 -4.60 -17.16
CA PRO A 114 -4.47 -3.96 -18.27
C PRO A 114 -4.23 -4.77 -19.55
N ARG A 115 -5.22 -5.60 -19.91
CA ARG A 115 -5.47 -6.10 -21.28
C ARG A 115 -4.24 -6.69 -22.01
N SER A 116 -3.82 -7.89 -21.63
CA SER A 116 -3.35 -8.83 -22.66
C SER A 116 -4.57 -9.31 -23.45
N SER A 117 -4.50 -9.19 -24.78
CA SER A 117 -5.60 -9.13 -25.76
C SER A 117 -6.53 -10.35 -25.88
N LEU A 118 -6.51 -11.30 -24.95
CA LEU A 118 -7.30 -12.55 -25.02
C LEU A 118 -7.92 -12.99 -23.68
N SER A 119 -7.68 -12.27 -22.58
CA SER A 119 -8.40 -12.55 -21.33
C SER A 119 -9.60 -11.62 -21.21
N ILE A 120 -10.78 -12.20 -20.94
CA ILE A 120 -11.96 -11.46 -20.47
C ILE A 120 -11.58 -10.86 -19.11
N GLY A 121 -10.89 -9.73 -19.14
CA GLY A 121 -10.42 -9.05 -17.94
C GLY A 121 -11.62 -8.62 -17.11
N MET A 122 -11.64 -9.01 -15.83
CA MET A 122 -12.66 -8.57 -14.88
C MET A 122 -12.61 -7.04 -14.80
N THR A 123 -13.69 -6.37 -15.22
CA THR A 123 -13.78 -4.90 -15.12
C THR A 123 -14.03 -4.48 -13.67
N VAL A 124 -13.82 -3.20 -13.35
CA VAL A 124 -14.20 -2.66 -12.04
C VAL A 124 -15.71 -2.82 -11.79
N ALA A 125 -16.54 -2.75 -12.83
CA ALA A 125 -17.99 -2.98 -12.71
C ALA A 125 -18.31 -4.44 -12.33
N ALA A 126 -17.71 -5.41 -13.03
CA ALA A 126 -17.87 -6.82 -12.70
C ALA A 126 -17.32 -7.17 -11.30
N LEU A 127 -16.25 -6.47 -10.87
CA LEU A 127 -15.74 -6.57 -9.51
C LEU A 127 -16.76 -6.09 -8.48
N CYS A 128 -17.39 -4.93 -8.71
CA CYS A 128 -18.42 -4.36 -7.84
C CYS A 128 -19.61 -5.30 -7.68
N GLU A 129 -20.12 -5.85 -8.79
CA GLU A 129 -21.20 -6.84 -8.80
C GLU A 129 -20.82 -8.09 -8.01
N ARG A 130 -19.64 -8.66 -8.28
CA ARG A 130 -19.16 -9.89 -7.61
C ARG A 130 -18.97 -9.72 -6.10
N LEU A 131 -18.56 -8.53 -5.66
CA LEU A 131 -18.32 -8.24 -4.25
C LEU A 131 -19.56 -7.67 -3.54
N GLY A 132 -20.63 -7.35 -4.28
CA GLY A 132 -21.83 -6.72 -3.72
C GLY A 132 -21.57 -5.32 -3.15
N VAL A 133 -20.61 -4.58 -3.71
CA VAL A 133 -20.23 -3.24 -3.25
C VAL A 133 -20.31 -2.23 -4.37
N ASP A 134 -20.56 -0.97 -4.03
CA ASP A 134 -20.55 0.11 -5.01
C ASP A 134 -19.12 0.54 -5.38
N ARG A 135 -19.00 1.20 -6.54
CA ARG A 135 -17.71 1.72 -7.02
C ARG A 135 -17.09 2.71 -6.04
N LYS A 136 -17.92 3.48 -5.33
CA LYS A 136 -17.47 4.46 -4.32
C LYS A 136 -16.75 3.77 -3.17
N THR A 137 -17.28 2.65 -2.68
CA THR A 137 -16.66 1.82 -1.65
C THR A 137 -15.32 1.27 -2.12
N VAL A 138 -15.25 0.74 -3.35
CA VAL A 138 -13.98 0.24 -3.90
C VAL A 138 -12.91 1.33 -3.94
N ILE A 139 -13.25 2.53 -4.43
CA ILE A 139 -12.34 3.67 -4.50
C ILE A 139 -11.94 4.15 -3.10
N ALA A 140 -12.88 4.18 -2.15
CA ALA A 140 -12.61 4.55 -0.77
C ALA A 140 -11.64 3.56 -0.11
N ARG A 141 -11.85 2.25 -0.27
CA ARG A 141 -10.99 1.20 0.28
C ARG A 141 -9.60 1.19 -0.36
N ARG A 142 -9.45 1.62 -1.61
CA ARG A 142 -8.13 1.82 -2.24
C ARG A 142 -7.22 2.73 -1.42
N LYS A 143 -7.76 3.82 -0.85
CA LYS A 143 -7.00 4.78 -0.04
C LYS A 143 -6.93 4.35 1.42
N LEU A 144 -8.06 3.92 1.97
CA LEU A 144 -8.19 3.63 3.39
C LEU A 144 -7.34 2.42 3.83
N VAL A 145 -7.22 1.39 2.99
CA VAL A 145 -6.50 0.16 3.38
C VAL A 145 -5.00 0.40 3.61
N PRO A 146 -4.25 1.05 2.70
CA PRO A 146 -2.86 1.44 2.96
C PRO A 146 -2.69 2.35 4.18
N GLU A 147 -3.59 3.32 4.38
CA GLU A 147 -3.56 4.22 5.55
C GLU A 147 -3.81 3.47 6.86
N ALA A 148 -4.75 2.52 6.85
CA ALA A 148 -5.02 1.65 8.00
C ALA A 148 -3.79 0.83 8.39
N ILE A 149 -3.14 0.21 7.40
CA ILE A 149 -1.91 -0.57 7.60
C ILE A 149 -0.80 0.35 8.15
N ALA A 150 -0.60 1.52 7.55
CA ALA A 150 0.40 2.48 8.00
C ALA A 150 0.18 2.93 9.45
N THR A 151 -1.09 3.07 9.87
CA THR A 151 -1.43 3.42 11.25
C THR A 151 -1.00 2.31 12.21
N VAL A 152 -1.26 1.05 11.88
CA VAL A 152 -0.88 -0.13 12.69
C VAL A 152 0.64 -0.30 12.77
N VAL A 153 1.35 0.10 11.71
CA VAL A 153 2.81 0.11 11.68
C VAL A 153 3.38 1.20 12.59
N ILE A 154 2.79 2.40 12.58
CA ILE A 154 3.24 3.54 13.40
C ILE A 154 2.90 3.35 14.88
N ASP A 155 1.78 2.70 15.15
CA ASP A 155 1.24 2.50 16.49
C ASP A 155 0.88 1.01 16.68
N PRO A 156 1.89 0.16 16.98
CA PRO A 156 1.69 -1.27 17.15
C PRO A 156 0.74 -1.63 18.30
N ASP A 157 0.61 -0.77 19.30
CA ASP A 157 -0.26 -0.96 20.47
C ASP A 157 -1.73 -1.10 20.06
N ILE A 158 -2.12 -0.54 18.91
CA ILE A 158 -3.45 -0.74 18.29
C ILE A 158 -3.77 -2.23 18.11
N ARG A 159 -2.76 -3.07 17.80
CA ARG A 159 -2.96 -4.52 17.65
C ARG A 159 -3.40 -5.14 18.96
N GLY A 160 -2.75 -4.76 20.06
CA GLY A 160 -3.05 -5.25 21.39
C GLY A 160 -4.43 -4.79 21.90
N MET A 161 -4.81 -3.55 21.62
CA MET A 161 -6.12 -3.01 22.04
C MET A 161 -7.29 -3.68 21.32
N ALA A 162 -7.18 -3.91 20.01
CA ALA A 162 -8.21 -4.57 19.21
C ALA A 162 -8.48 -6.04 19.61
N GLU A 163 -7.47 -6.74 20.11
CA GLU A 163 -7.59 -8.11 20.59
C GLU A 163 -8.37 -8.19 21.92
N LEU A 164 -8.31 -7.14 22.74
CA LEU A 164 -9.05 -7.04 24.01
C LEU A 164 -10.54 -6.71 23.81
N GLU A 165 -10.90 -6.00 22.73
CA GLU A 165 -12.28 -5.58 22.45
C GLU A 165 -13.10 -6.57 21.59
N GLY A 166 -12.64 -7.81 21.45
CA GLY A 166 -13.39 -8.85 20.74
C GLY A 166 -13.55 -8.61 19.24
N GLY A 167 -12.56 -7.97 18.61
CA GLY A 167 -12.47 -7.86 17.14
C GLY A 167 -13.36 -6.82 16.49
N ARG A 168 -14.01 -5.93 17.24
CA ARG A 168 -14.67 -4.74 16.66
C ARG A 168 -13.66 -3.60 16.56
N VAL A 169 -12.81 -3.63 15.53
CA VAL A 169 -11.99 -2.47 15.16
C VAL A 169 -12.85 -1.48 14.38
N TRP A 170 -13.88 -0.94 15.04
CA TRP A 170 -14.45 0.34 14.68
C TRP A 170 -13.85 1.33 15.67
N LEU A 171 -13.13 2.38 15.21
CA LEU A 171 -12.64 3.52 16.00
C LEU A 171 -11.14 3.59 16.37
N VAL A 172 -10.21 3.33 15.44
CA VAL A 172 -8.87 3.97 15.57
C VAL A 172 -8.44 4.74 14.31
N LEU A 173 -9.20 4.64 13.21
CA LEU A 173 -8.96 5.41 11.97
C LEU A 173 -9.93 6.59 11.80
N ARG A 174 -10.61 6.99 12.88
CA ARG A 174 -11.46 8.20 12.96
C ARG A 174 -11.06 9.03 14.18
N THR A 175 -9.91 9.67 14.08
CA THR A 175 -9.52 10.87 14.83
C THR A 175 -8.65 11.62 13.84
N ASP A 176 -9.10 12.66 13.15
CA ASP A 176 -9.79 13.84 13.65
C ASP A 176 -10.86 14.37 12.66
N GLU A 177 -11.94 14.90 13.24
CA GLU A 177 -12.98 15.80 12.67
C GLU A 177 -13.71 15.44 11.37
#